data_AF-A0A0S2EW11-F1
#
_entry.id   AF-A0A0S2EW11-F1
#
_cell.length_a   1.000
_cell.length_b   1.000
_cell.length_c   1.000
_cell.angle_alpha   90.00
_cell.angle_beta   90.00
_cell.angle_gamma   90.00
#
_symmetry.space_group_name_H-M   'P 1'
#
loop_
_entity.id
_entity.type
_entity.pdbx_description
1 polymer ?
#
loop_
_entity_poly.entity_id
_entity_poly.type
_entity_poly.pdbx_seq_one_letter_code
_entity_poly.pdbx_strand_id
1 'polypeptide(L)'
;MRHHFMGPAIALGLSTALVAPAFALDGATQPAPAEAGTTVSAARLKSSLAALLTNLPFDKRILRVEPDPNGQRITIDPAAALSEMQGVKITFAPLSFIVSERPDGTWNVFGADPVAFSTTYDVGGQAESFAYRQESQLIKGIYSPELATFLSAEGQAGATTTHQSDAVNTTSDTKIAQTRIKIDGAPAGNGAADIAFTQVYDTVTQATSFTIPAGEDGEPLSLTMDMGAKEIETRGAAKAARTRPLLDLYTLVIANVEALDHDAKATLAGPFGTELKDKLRAILPLWASLEGGATAKDVSLAMSQGKFRAEEASQSLRLSGVATDSTMDMELALRGIAIETPFMPPWGASLSPDLIEIGVAVSGADLATPVAIALDEADFTQDPPLSPEAQAKAAAAFAPERIQARIKPSRIHSRDLDIAFSGDMSFASGAPDAKLAIDAAGLDTVIGTLQGAAADDPSLHQAVGMLQFAKGLSKPKDGGRLEWLIEAAADGSIKINGTMIKGPDEATDPEGLEEDAPLDETTGDEPPAKDAL
;
A
#
# COMPACT_ATOMS: atom_id res chain seq x y z
N MET A 1 35.83 -0.76 -3.05
CA MET A 1 35.47 0.49 -2.34
C MET A 1 34.04 0.83 -2.73
N ARG A 2 33.22 1.38 -1.82
CA ARG A 2 31.75 1.58 -1.99
C ARG A 2 30.89 0.30 -2.12
N HIS A 3 30.98 -0.58 -1.12
CA HIS A 3 29.75 -1.17 -0.55
C HIS A 3 29.41 -0.35 0.68
N HIS A 4 28.35 0.45 0.63
CA HIS A 4 27.66 1.11 1.77
C HIS A 4 26.50 1.92 1.16
N PHE A 5 25.30 1.34 1.13
CA PHE A 5 23.97 2.00 1.06
C PHE A 5 22.88 0.93 0.88
N MET A 6 22.63 0.17 1.94
CA MET A 6 21.36 -0.51 2.16
C MET A 6 20.91 -0.16 3.58
N GLY A 7 20.26 1.00 3.71
CA GLY A 7 19.61 1.41 4.95
C GLY A 7 18.27 0.66 5.12
N PRO A 8 17.82 0.40 6.35
CA PRO A 8 16.58 -0.34 6.61
C PRO A 8 15.36 0.55 6.36
N ALA A 9 14.92 0.61 5.10
CA ALA A 9 13.80 1.47 4.67
C ALA A 9 12.62 0.71 4.03
N ILE A 10 12.65 -0.63 4.00
CA ILE A 10 11.59 -1.48 3.42
C ILE A 10 11.18 -2.56 4.43
N ALA A 11 10.65 -2.13 5.57
CA ALA A 11 10.09 -3.02 6.61
C ALA A 11 8.76 -2.52 7.21
N LEU A 12 8.14 -1.48 6.64
CA LEU A 12 6.78 -1.03 6.97
C LEU A 12 5.75 -1.57 5.96
N GLY A 13 5.77 -2.89 5.78
CA GLY A 13 4.73 -3.62 5.06
C GLY A 13 3.45 -3.69 5.88
N LEU A 14 2.59 -2.68 5.76
CA LEU A 14 1.25 -2.59 6.36
C LEU A 14 0.36 -3.76 5.93
N SER A 15 0.57 -4.90 6.58
CA SER A 15 -0.23 -6.11 6.46
C SER A 15 -1.47 -5.96 7.32
N THR A 16 -2.59 -5.68 6.67
CA THR A 16 -3.87 -5.25 7.26
C THR A 16 -4.94 -6.32 6.98
N ALA A 17 -6.00 -6.45 7.79
CA ALA A 17 -6.97 -7.58 7.70
C ALA A 17 -8.40 -7.25 8.23
N LEU A 18 -9.56 -7.46 7.50
CA LEU A 18 -11.02 -7.22 7.92
C LEU A 18 -11.69 -8.19 8.92
N VAL A 19 -12.12 -7.68 10.08
CA VAL A 19 -13.13 -8.29 10.96
C VAL A 19 -14.29 -8.95 10.24
N ALA A 20 -14.66 -10.12 10.73
CA ALA A 20 -15.80 -10.86 10.24
C ALA A 20 -17.06 -10.60 11.09
N PRO A 21 -18.26 -10.90 10.58
CA PRO A 21 -19.32 -11.37 11.46
C PRO A 21 -18.80 -12.53 12.35
N ALA A 22 -19.51 -12.86 13.42
CA ALA A 22 -19.17 -14.01 14.25
C ALA A 22 -19.25 -15.32 13.43
N PHE A 23 -18.13 -15.73 12.83
CA PHE A 23 -17.99 -17.02 12.19
C PHE A 23 -18.02 -18.11 13.26
N ALA A 24 -19.19 -18.72 13.44
CA ALA A 24 -19.28 -20.05 14.02
C ALA A 24 -18.52 -21.00 13.09
N LEU A 25 -17.41 -21.57 13.59
CA LEU A 25 -16.66 -22.62 12.90
C LEU A 25 -17.44 -23.95 12.95
N ASP A 26 -18.48 -24.07 12.12
CA ASP A 26 -18.97 -25.38 11.64
C ASP A 26 -18.00 -25.91 10.56
N GLY A 27 -16.72 -26.05 10.92
CA GLY A 27 -15.60 -26.29 10.00
C GLY A 27 -14.75 -27.48 10.44
N ALA A 28 -14.87 -28.61 9.74
CA ALA A 28 -14.11 -29.82 10.03
C ALA A 28 -12.59 -29.59 10.01
N THR A 29 -11.89 -30.05 11.06
CA THR A 29 -10.43 -29.97 11.26
C THR A 29 -9.65 -30.98 10.40
N GLN A 30 -10.22 -31.44 9.30
CA GLN A 30 -9.70 -32.49 8.44
C GLN A 30 -9.91 -32.14 6.95
N PRO A 31 -9.11 -32.72 6.03
CA PRO A 31 -9.33 -32.60 4.60
C PRO A 31 -10.75 -32.99 4.21
N ALA A 32 -11.22 -32.46 3.08
CA ALA A 32 -12.44 -32.97 2.46
C ALA A 32 -12.22 -34.46 2.06
N PRO A 33 -13.15 -35.38 2.39
CA PRO A 33 -13.03 -36.77 1.97
C PRO A 33 -12.92 -36.87 0.44
N ALA A 34 -11.93 -37.63 -0.03
CA ALA A 34 -11.63 -37.82 -1.45
C ALA A 34 -11.04 -39.22 -1.68
N GLU A 35 -10.84 -39.60 -2.94
CA GLU A 35 -10.09 -40.81 -3.26
C GLU A 35 -8.62 -40.67 -2.84
N ALA A 36 -8.05 -41.77 -2.34
CA ALA A 36 -6.65 -41.82 -1.95
C ALA A 36 -5.74 -41.61 -3.17
N GLY A 37 -4.65 -40.88 -2.97
CA GLY A 37 -3.70 -40.59 -4.04
C GLY A 37 -2.99 -41.81 -4.59
N THR A 38 -2.52 -41.67 -5.82
CA THR A 38 -1.66 -42.64 -6.49
C THR A 38 -0.38 -41.98 -6.95
N THR A 39 0.69 -42.75 -7.14
CA THR A 39 1.94 -42.25 -7.74
C THR A 39 1.71 -41.62 -9.13
N VAL A 40 0.70 -42.10 -9.87
CA VAL A 40 0.34 -41.57 -11.20
C VAL A 40 -0.29 -40.18 -11.09
N SER A 41 -1.22 -39.97 -10.16
CA SER A 41 -1.84 -38.66 -9.93
C SER A 41 -0.86 -37.65 -9.30
N ALA A 42 0.03 -38.11 -8.40
CA ALA A 42 1.13 -37.31 -7.88
C ALA A 42 2.07 -36.82 -9.00
N ALA A 43 2.46 -37.71 -9.92
CA ALA A 43 3.32 -37.36 -11.05
C ALA A 43 2.66 -36.36 -12.02
N ARG A 44 1.35 -36.49 -12.27
CA ARG A 44 0.58 -35.52 -13.06
C ARG A 44 0.57 -34.14 -12.40
N LEU A 45 0.22 -34.07 -11.12
CA LEU A 45 0.20 -32.82 -10.37
C LEU A 45 1.59 -32.15 -10.30
N LYS A 46 2.66 -32.93 -10.09
CA LYS A 46 4.04 -32.45 -10.24
C LYS A 46 4.27 -31.82 -11.61
N SER A 47 3.86 -32.48 -12.70
CA SER A 47 4.04 -31.96 -14.05
C SER A 47 3.27 -30.65 -14.28
N SER A 48 2.04 -30.53 -13.76
CA SER A 48 1.26 -29.28 -13.84
C SER A 48 1.92 -28.14 -13.08
N LEU A 49 2.42 -28.40 -11.87
CA LEU A 49 3.14 -27.39 -11.06
C LEU A 49 4.50 -27.02 -11.68
N ALA A 50 5.21 -27.97 -12.30
CA ALA A 50 6.47 -27.70 -12.98
C ALA A 50 6.29 -26.81 -14.24
N ALA A 51 5.12 -26.83 -14.88
CA ALA A 51 4.79 -25.89 -15.95
C ALA A 51 4.56 -24.45 -15.45
N LEU A 52 4.27 -24.27 -14.15
CA LEU A 52 4.13 -22.95 -13.52
C LEU A 52 5.45 -22.47 -12.87
N LEU A 53 6.23 -23.38 -12.29
CA LEU A 53 7.37 -23.06 -11.40
C LEU A 53 8.74 -23.51 -11.92
N THR A 54 8.81 -24.08 -13.14
CA THR A 54 9.93 -24.89 -13.65
C THR A 54 10.18 -26.18 -12.83
N ASN A 55 11.16 -27.00 -13.25
CA ASN A 55 11.58 -28.18 -12.48
C ASN A 55 12.48 -27.85 -11.28
N LEU A 56 13.10 -26.67 -11.26
CA LEU A 56 14.14 -26.31 -10.27
C LEU A 56 13.72 -26.51 -8.80
N PRO A 57 12.49 -26.14 -8.36
CA PRO A 57 12.06 -26.38 -6.97
C PRO A 57 11.96 -27.86 -6.60
N PHE A 58 11.65 -28.74 -7.58
CA PHE A 58 11.58 -30.18 -7.37
C PHE A 58 12.97 -30.81 -7.31
N ASP A 59 13.87 -30.39 -8.19
CA ASP A 59 15.24 -30.91 -8.26
C ASP A 59 16.06 -30.50 -7.02
N LYS A 60 15.82 -29.28 -6.51
CA LYS A 60 16.33 -28.80 -5.21
C LYS A 60 15.55 -29.31 -3.99
N ARG A 61 14.54 -30.18 -4.19
CA ARG A 61 13.67 -30.78 -3.14
C ARG A 61 12.88 -29.78 -2.27
N ILE A 62 12.84 -28.51 -2.67
CA ILE A 62 12.04 -27.44 -2.06
C ILE A 62 10.56 -27.77 -2.19
N LEU A 63 10.15 -28.40 -3.29
CA LEU A 63 8.77 -28.81 -3.56
C LEU A 63 8.70 -30.32 -3.78
N ARG A 64 7.76 -30.99 -3.11
CA ARG A 64 7.47 -32.43 -3.26
C ARG A 64 5.98 -32.65 -3.47
N VAL A 65 5.61 -33.68 -4.24
CA VAL A 65 4.23 -34.12 -4.44
C VAL A 65 4.16 -35.62 -4.24
N GLU A 66 3.35 -36.07 -3.28
CA GLU A 66 3.32 -37.44 -2.78
C GLU A 66 1.85 -37.91 -2.60
N PRO A 67 1.56 -39.23 -2.73
CA PRO A 67 0.21 -39.75 -2.46
C PRO A 67 -0.23 -39.56 -0.99
N ASP A 68 -1.48 -39.18 -0.77
CA ASP A 68 -2.10 -39.03 0.56
C ASP A 68 -3.44 -39.80 0.64
N PRO A 69 -3.87 -40.31 1.80
CA PRO A 69 -5.19 -40.93 1.96
C PRO A 69 -6.38 -40.07 1.52
N ASN A 70 -6.24 -38.74 1.44
CA ASN A 70 -7.30 -37.81 1.02
C ASN A 70 -6.94 -37.02 -0.26
N GLY A 71 -6.03 -37.54 -1.09
CA GLY A 71 -5.65 -36.93 -2.37
C GLY A 71 -4.14 -36.93 -2.60
N GLN A 72 -3.57 -35.77 -2.93
CA GLN A 72 -2.12 -35.57 -3.02
C GLN A 72 -1.65 -34.68 -1.88
N ARG A 73 -0.47 -34.94 -1.34
CA ARG A 73 0.26 -34.05 -0.45
C ARG A 73 1.27 -33.25 -1.25
N ILE A 74 1.17 -31.93 -1.22
CA ILE A 74 2.21 -30.99 -1.66
C ILE A 74 2.99 -30.58 -0.42
N THR A 75 4.31 -30.72 -0.42
CA THR A 75 5.18 -30.32 0.70
C THR A 75 6.19 -29.26 0.24
N ILE A 76 6.25 -28.14 0.95
CA ILE A 76 7.17 -27.02 0.74
C ILE A 76 8.23 -27.03 1.86
N ASP A 77 9.50 -27.12 1.47
CA ASP A 77 10.64 -27.41 2.37
C ASP A 77 11.89 -26.62 1.93
N PRO A 78 11.91 -25.28 2.14
CA PRO A 78 13.01 -24.43 1.69
C PRO A 78 14.31 -24.67 2.48
N ALA A 79 14.23 -25.22 3.69
CA ALA A 79 15.41 -25.57 4.50
C ALA A 79 16.33 -26.55 3.76
N ALA A 80 15.76 -27.46 2.96
CA ALA A 80 16.51 -28.42 2.13
C ALA A 80 17.44 -27.77 1.10
N ALA A 81 17.17 -26.53 0.65
CA ALA A 81 18.01 -25.79 -0.29
C ALA A 81 18.82 -24.66 0.37
N LEU A 82 18.28 -24.04 1.44
CA LEU A 82 18.92 -22.89 2.11
C LEU A 82 20.10 -23.28 3.00
N SER A 83 20.24 -24.56 3.36
CA SER A 83 21.39 -25.07 4.13
C SER A 83 22.75 -24.96 3.42
N GLU A 84 22.76 -24.66 2.11
CA GLU A 84 23.98 -24.44 1.32
C GLU A 84 24.54 -22.99 1.45
N MET A 85 23.78 -22.04 2.02
CA MET A 85 24.21 -20.64 2.15
C MET A 85 25.14 -20.42 3.35
N GLN A 86 26.39 -20.00 3.10
CA GLN A 86 27.35 -19.71 4.17
C GLN A 86 26.93 -18.48 4.98
N GLY A 87 27.03 -18.57 6.31
CA GLY A 87 26.87 -17.44 7.24
C GLY A 87 25.44 -17.14 7.72
N VAL A 88 24.40 -17.76 7.15
CA VAL A 88 22.99 -17.52 7.53
C VAL A 88 22.35 -18.79 8.09
N LYS A 89 22.01 -18.80 9.38
CA LYS A 89 21.32 -19.95 10.00
C LYS A 89 19.81 -19.84 9.81
N ILE A 90 19.31 -20.34 8.69
CA ILE A 90 17.87 -20.42 8.43
C ILE A 90 17.28 -21.72 8.99
N THR A 91 16.19 -21.60 9.74
CA THR A 91 15.32 -22.71 10.14
C THR A 91 13.91 -22.42 9.63
N PHE A 92 13.29 -23.37 8.94
CA PHE A 92 11.93 -23.28 8.42
C PHE A 92 11.26 -24.64 8.57
N ALA A 93 10.10 -24.70 9.22
CA ALA A 93 9.33 -25.94 9.33
C ALA A 93 8.65 -26.26 7.98
N PRO A 94 8.79 -27.48 7.43
CA PRO A 94 8.12 -27.82 6.17
C PRO A 94 6.60 -27.64 6.27
N LEU A 95 5.99 -27.11 5.21
CA LEU A 95 4.55 -26.88 5.13
C LEU A 95 3.91 -27.84 4.13
N SER A 96 2.94 -28.63 4.59
CA SER A 96 2.15 -29.53 3.75
C SER A 96 0.75 -28.99 3.45
N PHE A 97 0.32 -29.17 2.21
CA PHE A 97 -1.06 -29.02 1.79
C PHE A 97 -1.57 -30.35 1.23
N ILE A 98 -2.76 -30.77 1.65
CA ILE A 98 -3.49 -31.89 1.06
C ILE A 98 -4.44 -31.30 0.02
N VAL A 99 -4.35 -31.79 -1.21
CA VAL A 99 -5.17 -31.33 -2.33
C VAL A 99 -5.86 -32.49 -3.03
N SER A 100 -7.12 -32.32 -3.43
CA SER A 100 -7.87 -33.34 -4.17
C SER A 100 -8.74 -32.74 -5.26
N GLU A 101 -8.64 -33.31 -6.45
CA GLU A 101 -9.48 -32.97 -7.60
C GLU A 101 -10.93 -33.37 -7.34
N ARG A 102 -11.86 -32.52 -7.77
CA ARG A 102 -13.31 -32.72 -7.64
C ARG A 102 -13.90 -33.05 -9.02
N PRO A 103 -15.11 -33.67 -9.09
CA PRO A 103 -15.73 -34.02 -10.38
C PRO A 103 -16.04 -32.83 -11.31
N ASP A 104 -16.03 -31.61 -10.78
CA ASP A 104 -16.24 -30.34 -11.48
C ASP A 104 -14.91 -29.70 -11.99
N GLY A 105 -13.75 -30.36 -11.80
CA GLY A 105 -12.43 -29.86 -12.17
C GLY A 105 -11.83 -28.84 -11.19
N THR A 106 -12.56 -28.47 -10.13
CA THR A 106 -12.02 -27.66 -9.04
C THR A 106 -11.27 -28.55 -8.04
N TRP A 107 -10.51 -27.95 -7.13
CA TRP A 107 -9.62 -28.66 -6.21
C TRP A 107 -9.93 -28.28 -4.77
N ASN A 108 -10.22 -29.27 -3.92
CA ASN A 108 -10.16 -29.02 -2.48
C ASN A 108 -8.69 -28.77 -2.11
N VAL A 109 -8.46 -27.78 -1.25
CA VAL A 109 -7.16 -27.48 -0.64
C VAL A 109 -7.33 -27.49 0.87
N PHE A 110 -6.41 -28.12 1.58
CA PHE A 110 -6.37 -28.17 3.05
C PHE A 110 -4.93 -28.05 3.54
N GLY A 111 -4.68 -27.23 4.54
CA GLY A 111 -3.39 -27.13 5.24
C GLY A 111 -3.62 -26.91 6.74
N ALA A 112 -2.82 -27.57 7.58
CA ALA A 112 -2.94 -27.46 9.03
C ALA A 112 -1.58 -27.42 9.77
N ASP A 113 -0.48 -27.37 9.01
CA ASP A 113 0.87 -27.35 9.58
C ASP A 113 1.18 -25.96 10.16
N PRO A 114 1.77 -25.87 11.37
CA PRO A 114 2.12 -24.59 11.99
C PRO A 114 3.30 -23.94 11.26
N VAL A 115 3.22 -22.63 11.00
CA VAL A 115 4.31 -21.89 10.38
C VAL A 115 5.33 -21.49 11.43
N ALA A 116 6.58 -21.91 11.25
CA ALA A 116 7.71 -21.47 12.06
C ALA A 116 8.93 -21.20 11.18
N PHE A 117 9.47 -19.99 11.27
CA PHE A 117 10.67 -19.55 10.57
C PHE A 117 11.56 -18.78 11.55
N SER A 118 12.87 -19.00 11.47
CA SER A 118 13.84 -18.13 12.13
C SER A 118 15.13 -18.04 11.34
N THR A 119 15.73 -16.87 11.32
CA THR A 119 17.05 -16.62 10.74
C THR A 119 17.94 -15.89 11.74
N THR A 120 19.25 -16.15 11.64
CA THR A 120 20.29 -15.40 12.35
C THR A 120 21.47 -15.25 11.40
N TYR A 121 21.99 -14.03 11.28
CA TYR A 121 23.11 -13.70 10.41
C TYR A 121 23.96 -12.58 11.03
N ASP A 122 25.21 -12.47 10.59
CA ASP A 122 26.15 -11.45 11.06
C ASP A 122 26.21 -10.27 10.09
N VAL A 123 26.11 -9.05 10.62
CA VAL A 123 26.36 -7.81 9.90
C VAL A 123 27.44 -7.04 10.67
N GLY A 124 28.66 -7.02 10.13
CA GLY A 124 29.76 -6.23 10.69
C GLY A 124 30.26 -6.68 12.08
N GLY A 125 30.07 -7.95 12.44
CA GLY A 125 30.40 -8.49 13.77
C GLY A 125 29.26 -8.40 14.79
N GLN A 126 28.05 -7.99 14.36
CA GLN A 126 26.85 -7.95 15.19
C GLN A 126 25.81 -8.93 14.63
N ALA A 127 25.19 -9.69 15.54
CA ALA A 127 24.20 -10.70 15.17
C ALA A 127 22.80 -10.08 15.04
N GLU A 128 22.24 -10.13 13.84
CA GLU A 128 20.82 -9.83 13.61
C GLU A 128 20.00 -11.12 13.67
N SER A 129 18.76 -11.03 14.14
CA SER A 129 17.85 -12.16 14.19
C SER A 129 16.41 -11.78 13.89
N PHE A 130 15.71 -12.71 13.26
CA PHE A 130 14.27 -12.64 13.04
C PHE A 130 13.67 -14.01 13.32
N ALA A 131 12.57 -14.06 14.06
CA ALA A 131 11.80 -15.26 14.30
C ALA A 131 10.31 -14.98 14.14
N TYR A 132 9.63 -15.86 13.42
CA TYR A 132 8.19 -15.85 13.20
C TYR A 132 7.62 -17.21 13.59
N ARG A 133 6.51 -17.22 14.33
CA ARG A 133 5.83 -18.45 14.74
C ARG A 133 4.32 -18.24 14.80
N GLN A 134 3.58 -19.20 14.27
CA GLN A 134 2.16 -19.42 14.53
C GLN A 134 2.01 -20.69 15.35
N GLU A 135 1.29 -20.65 16.47
CA GLU A 135 1.06 -21.84 17.31
C GLU A 135 0.22 -22.92 16.61
N SER A 136 -0.71 -22.47 15.76
CA SER A 136 -1.56 -23.32 14.93
C SER A 136 -1.97 -22.57 13.68
N GLN A 137 -2.25 -23.32 12.61
CA GLN A 137 -2.85 -22.80 11.38
C GLN A 137 -3.90 -23.82 10.91
N LEU A 138 -4.96 -23.33 10.28
CA LEU A 138 -5.89 -24.11 9.48
C LEU A 138 -6.23 -23.28 8.24
N ILE A 139 -6.14 -23.87 7.05
CA ILE A 139 -6.59 -23.30 5.79
C ILE A 139 -7.38 -24.37 5.05
N LYS A 140 -8.54 -24.01 4.52
CA LYS A 140 -9.39 -24.88 3.70
C LYS A 140 -9.99 -24.07 2.56
N GLY A 141 -10.04 -24.63 1.35
CA GLY A 141 -10.69 -23.94 0.23
C GLY A 141 -11.01 -24.83 -0.96
N ILE A 142 -11.67 -24.23 -1.95
CA ILE A 142 -11.94 -24.78 -3.27
C ILE A 142 -11.26 -23.87 -4.29
N TYR A 143 -10.18 -24.37 -4.90
CA TYR A 143 -9.43 -23.67 -5.95
C TYR A 143 -9.97 -24.03 -7.34
N SER A 144 -10.13 -23.04 -8.22
CA SER A 144 -10.47 -23.23 -9.63
C SER A 144 -9.23 -23.00 -10.50
N PRO A 145 -8.67 -24.04 -11.15
CA PRO A 145 -7.59 -23.88 -12.13
C PRO A 145 -8.02 -23.11 -13.38
N GLU A 146 -9.32 -23.15 -13.73
CA GLU A 146 -9.90 -22.42 -14.85
C GLU A 146 -9.87 -20.90 -14.60
N LEU A 147 -10.22 -20.45 -13.39
CA LEU A 147 -10.18 -19.04 -13.01
C LEU A 147 -8.84 -18.61 -12.39
N ALA A 148 -7.94 -19.55 -12.11
CA ALA A 148 -6.70 -19.35 -11.37
C ALA A 148 -6.88 -18.69 -9.98
N THR A 149 -8.01 -18.95 -9.30
CA THR A 149 -8.34 -18.36 -7.98
C THR A 149 -9.16 -19.31 -7.11
N PHE A 150 -9.31 -18.99 -5.82
CA PHE A 150 -10.24 -19.69 -4.93
C PHE A 150 -11.68 -19.25 -5.19
N LEU A 151 -12.59 -20.22 -5.34
CA LEU A 151 -14.05 -20.00 -5.33
C LEU A 151 -14.57 -19.80 -3.91
N SER A 152 -13.92 -20.47 -2.96
CA SER A 152 -14.05 -20.20 -1.53
C SER A 152 -12.76 -20.59 -0.83
N ALA A 153 -12.34 -19.83 0.17
CA ALA A 153 -11.34 -20.26 1.13
C ALA A 153 -11.64 -19.68 2.50
N GLU A 154 -11.33 -20.43 3.54
CA GLU A 154 -11.42 -20.04 4.94
C GLU A 154 -10.13 -20.44 5.64
N GLY A 155 -9.73 -19.66 6.63
CA GLY A 155 -8.57 -20.00 7.44
C GLY A 155 -8.56 -19.34 8.81
N GLN A 156 -7.73 -19.89 9.67
CA GLN A 156 -7.51 -19.42 11.03
C GLN A 156 -6.04 -19.66 11.39
N ALA A 157 -5.44 -18.75 12.15
CA ALA A 157 -4.21 -19.02 12.86
C ALA A 157 -4.41 -18.70 14.34
N GLY A 158 -3.79 -19.49 15.21
CA GLY A 158 -3.71 -19.20 16.65
C GLY A 158 -2.79 -18.02 16.94
N ALA A 159 -2.19 -18.00 18.13
CA ALA A 159 -1.28 -16.94 18.50
C ALA A 159 -0.10 -16.88 17.51
N THR A 160 0.12 -15.69 16.96
CA THR A 160 1.23 -15.38 16.06
C THR A 160 2.20 -14.48 16.79
N THR A 161 3.48 -14.83 16.78
CA THR A 161 4.55 -14.05 17.41
C THR A 161 5.66 -13.78 16.40
N THR A 162 6.06 -12.53 16.28
CA THR A 162 7.28 -12.11 15.57
C THR A 162 8.24 -11.49 16.58
N HIS A 163 9.50 -11.91 16.54
CA HIS A 163 10.61 -11.27 17.25
C HIS A 163 11.66 -10.85 16.24
N GLN A 164 12.16 -9.61 16.35
CA GLN A 164 13.24 -9.08 15.55
C GLN A 164 14.25 -8.39 16.45
N SER A 165 15.55 -8.59 16.17
CA SER A 165 16.65 -7.84 16.75
C SER A 165 17.64 -7.47 15.66
N ASP A 166 18.04 -6.21 15.60
CA ASP A 166 19.02 -5.70 14.63
C ASP A 166 20.38 -5.36 15.27
N ALA A 167 21.35 -4.98 14.42
CA ALA A 167 22.70 -4.62 14.86
C ALA A 167 22.77 -3.32 15.70
N VAL A 168 21.79 -2.41 15.61
CA VAL A 168 21.80 -1.12 16.32
C VAL A 168 21.07 -1.17 17.67
N ASN A 169 20.90 -2.38 18.23
CA ASN A 169 20.16 -2.63 19.48
C ASN A 169 18.69 -2.21 19.42
N THR A 170 18.05 -2.30 18.25
CA THR A 170 16.59 -2.33 18.16
C THR A 170 16.10 -3.75 18.42
N THR A 171 15.11 -3.89 19.29
CA THR A 171 14.33 -5.14 19.43
C THR A 171 12.85 -4.83 19.23
N SER A 172 12.15 -5.70 18.51
CA SER A 172 10.72 -5.58 18.25
C SER A 172 10.01 -6.91 18.42
N ASP A 173 9.01 -6.94 19.30
CA ASP A 173 8.15 -8.09 19.59
C ASP A 173 6.72 -7.79 19.19
N THR A 174 6.22 -8.44 18.14
CA THR A 174 4.82 -8.35 17.69
C THR A 174 4.07 -9.61 18.06
N LYS A 175 2.84 -9.45 18.55
CA LYS A 175 1.91 -10.53 18.90
C LYS A 175 0.53 -10.25 18.33
N ILE A 176 -0.10 -11.29 17.79
CA ILE A 176 -1.49 -11.31 17.36
C ILE A 176 -2.13 -12.53 18.03
N ALA A 177 -3.21 -12.37 18.79
CA ALA A 177 -3.79 -13.48 19.55
C ALA A 177 -4.48 -14.52 18.65
N GLN A 178 -5.12 -14.07 17.57
CA GLN A 178 -5.72 -14.94 16.57
C GLN A 178 -5.81 -14.22 15.22
N THR A 179 -5.60 -14.97 14.14
CA THR A 179 -5.93 -14.53 12.77
C THR A 179 -7.10 -15.34 12.22
N ARG A 180 -7.99 -14.74 11.44
CA ARG A 180 -9.03 -15.42 10.64
C ARG A 180 -8.96 -14.96 9.19
N ILE A 181 -9.43 -15.72 8.21
CA ILE A 181 -9.55 -15.29 6.81
C ILE A 181 -10.73 -15.97 6.13
N LYS A 182 -11.39 -15.24 5.23
CA LYS A 182 -12.36 -15.73 4.27
C LYS A 182 -12.12 -15.08 2.91
N ILE A 183 -12.20 -15.88 1.86
CA ILE A 183 -12.14 -15.49 0.45
C ILE A 183 -13.36 -16.10 -0.23
N ASP A 184 -14.04 -15.33 -1.06
CA ASP A 184 -15.11 -15.78 -1.95
C ASP A 184 -14.74 -15.41 -3.39
N GLY A 185 -15.00 -16.31 -4.34
CA GLY A 185 -14.69 -16.12 -5.75
C GLY A 185 -15.76 -16.67 -6.68
N ALA A 186 -16.06 -15.95 -7.76
CA ALA A 186 -17.07 -16.32 -8.74
C ALA A 186 -16.61 -16.02 -10.18
N PRO A 187 -17.04 -16.79 -11.19
CA PRO A 187 -16.75 -16.46 -12.59
C PRO A 187 -17.37 -15.11 -13.00
N ALA A 188 -16.58 -14.28 -13.68
CA ALA A 188 -17.02 -13.01 -14.27
C ALA A 188 -16.96 -13.02 -15.83
N GLY A 189 -16.76 -14.20 -16.43
CA GLY A 189 -16.64 -14.40 -17.87
C GLY A 189 -15.25 -14.10 -18.44
N ASN A 190 -14.92 -14.64 -19.62
CA ASN A 190 -13.65 -14.39 -20.33
C ASN A 190 -12.39 -14.58 -19.46
N GLY A 191 -12.34 -15.65 -18.67
CA GLY A 191 -11.22 -15.95 -17.75
C GLY A 191 -11.07 -14.99 -16.56
N ALA A 192 -12.05 -14.10 -16.34
CA ALA A 192 -12.08 -13.18 -15.21
C ALA A 192 -12.86 -13.76 -14.03
N ALA A 193 -12.53 -13.31 -12.82
CA ALA A 193 -13.23 -13.64 -11.59
C ALA A 193 -13.63 -12.40 -10.80
N ASP A 194 -14.81 -12.43 -10.21
CA ASP A 194 -15.14 -11.59 -9.06
C ASP A 194 -14.52 -12.23 -7.82
N ILE A 195 -13.79 -11.46 -7.01
CA ILE A 195 -13.09 -11.92 -5.82
C ILE A 195 -13.43 -10.98 -4.66
N ALA A 196 -13.68 -11.52 -3.48
CA ALA A 196 -13.82 -10.76 -2.24
C ALA A 196 -13.04 -11.43 -1.11
N PHE A 197 -12.50 -10.66 -0.17
CA PHE A 197 -11.85 -11.17 1.03
C PHE A 197 -12.12 -10.33 2.29
N THR A 198 -12.02 -11.02 3.42
CA THR A 198 -12.23 -10.55 4.80
C THR A 198 -11.23 -11.32 5.67
N GLN A 199 -10.47 -10.69 6.57
CA GLN A 199 -9.40 -11.35 7.34
C GLN A 199 -9.35 -10.78 8.75
N VAL A 200 -9.33 -11.47 9.88
CA VAL A 200 -9.40 -10.77 11.19
C VAL A 200 -8.08 -10.84 11.92
N TYR A 201 -7.61 -9.76 12.55
CA TYR A 201 -6.62 -9.84 13.62
C TYR A 201 -7.28 -9.50 14.96
N ASP A 202 -7.33 -10.48 15.85
CA ASP A 202 -7.80 -10.32 17.21
C ASP A 202 -6.59 -10.01 18.13
N THR A 203 -6.64 -8.92 18.88
CA THR A 203 -5.61 -8.40 19.82
C THR A 203 -4.20 -8.36 19.21
N VAL A 204 -3.88 -7.23 18.59
CA VAL A 204 -2.55 -6.93 18.06
C VAL A 204 -1.78 -6.08 19.06
N THR A 205 -0.55 -6.46 19.39
CA THR A 205 0.38 -5.65 20.18
C THR A 205 1.78 -5.73 19.57
N GLN A 206 2.47 -4.61 19.47
CA GLN A 206 3.89 -4.54 19.11
C GLN A 206 4.63 -3.71 20.15
N ALA A 207 5.66 -4.27 20.77
CA ALA A 207 6.57 -3.55 21.64
C ALA A 207 7.91 -3.40 20.91
N THR A 208 8.37 -2.18 20.69
CA THR A 208 9.66 -1.89 20.06
C THR A 208 10.50 -1.04 21.01
N SER A 209 11.76 -1.44 21.23
CA SER A 209 12.75 -0.65 21.96
C SER A 209 13.99 -0.42 21.10
N PHE A 210 14.57 0.77 21.18
CA PHE A 210 15.78 1.16 20.46
C PHE A 210 16.73 1.86 21.43
N THR A 211 18.02 1.52 21.37
CA THR A 211 19.03 2.10 22.25
C THR A 211 20.02 2.92 21.44
N ILE A 212 19.95 4.24 21.59
CA ILE A 212 20.91 5.16 20.98
C ILE A 212 22.22 5.07 21.78
N PRO A 213 23.35 4.73 21.14
CA PRO A 213 24.65 4.68 21.80
C PRO A 213 25.02 6.03 22.41
N ALA A 214 25.69 6.00 23.55
CA ALA A 214 26.30 7.18 24.13
C ALA A 214 27.44 7.73 23.24
N GLY A 215 27.67 9.04 23.30
CA GLY A 215 28.99 9.61 22.97
C GLY A 215 30.03 9.24 24.05
N GLU A 216 31.28 9.67 23.86
CA GLU A 216 32.44 9.21 24.68
C GLU A 216 32.25 9.35 26.22
N ASP A 217 31.43 10.31 26.69
CA ASP A 217 31.14 10.56 28.12
C ASP A 217 29.64 10.44 28.50
N GLY A 218 28.81 9.78 27.68
CA GLY A 218 27.34 9.70 27.89
C GLY A 218 26.84 8.39 28.50
N GLU A 219 25.59 8.39 28.95
CA GLU A 219 24.80 7.17 29.17
C GLU A 219 23.95 6.85 27.93
N PRO A 220 23.78 5.57 27.52
CA PRO A 220 22.94 5.21 26.38
C PRO A 220 21.47 5.59 26.59
N LEU A 221 20.82 6.13 25.55
CA LEU A 221 19.41 6.49 25.61
C LEU A 221 18.54 5.38 25.03
N SER A 222 17.88 4.60 25.89
CA SER A 222 16.85 3.65 25.50
C SER A 222 15.48 4.33 25.38
N LEU A 223 14.82 4.13 24.24
CA LEU A 223 13.48 4.63 23.96
C LEU A 223 12.57 3.44 23.61
N THR A 224 11.31 3.53 24.02
CA THR A 224 10.30 2.49 23.79
C THR A 224 9.08 3.05 23.06
N MET A 225 8.47 2.19 22.25
CA MET A 225 7.25 2.43 21.52
C MET A 225 6.38 1.17 21.58
N ASP A 226 5.25 1.26 22.27
CA ASP A 226 4.26 0.18 22.37
C ASP A 226 3.03 0.55 21.53
N MET A 227 2.75 -0.23 20.50
CA MET A 227 1.58 -0.12 19.65
C MET A 227 0.58 -1.24 19.95
N GLY A 228 -0.70 -0.96 19.79
CA GLY A 228 -1.71 -2.03 19.84
C GLY A 228 -3.07 -1.62 19.33
N ALA A 229 -3.86 -2.63 18.94
CA ALA A 229 -5.26 -2.53 18.61
C ALA A 229 -5.96 -3.78 19.13
N LYS A 230 -7.16 -3.64 19.70
CA LYS A 230 -7.95 -4.79 20.17
C LYS A 230 -8.39 -5.67 19.01
N GLU A 231 -8.66 -5.06 17.87
CA GLU A 231 -9.21 -5.70 16.69
C GLU A 231 -8.81 -4.87 15.46
N ILE A 232 -8.35 -5.49 14.38
CA ILE A 232 -8.03 -4.78 13.12
C ILE A 232 -8.94 -5.24 11.99
N GLU A 233 -9.22 -4.27 11.11
CA GLU A 233 -9.90 -4.42 9.80
C GLU A 233 -9.01 -3.99 8.59
N THR A 234 -9.07 -4.71 7.44
CA THR A 234 -9.11 -4.39 5.98
C THR A 234 -9.78 -5.47 5.08
N ARG A 235 -10.90 -5.16 4.40
CA ARG A 235 -11.56 -6.00 3.34
C ARG A 235 -11.01 -5.60 2.00
N GLY A 236 -11.15 -6.48 1.02
CA GLY A 236 -11.07 -6.06 -0.37
C GLY A 236 -11.98 -6.84 -1.29
N ALA A 237 -12.28 -6.26 -2.45
CA ALA A 237 -13.01 -6.90 -3.52
C ALA A 237 -12.48 -6.45 -4.88
N ALA A 238 -12.35 -7.37 -5.83
CA ALA A 238 -12.03 -7.08 -7.21
C ALA A 238 -13.16 -7.60 -8.11
N LYS A 239 -13.64 -6.77 -9.03
CA LYS A 239 -14.64 -7.13 -10.03
C LYS A 239 -13.98 -7.46 -11.35
N ALA A 240 -14.36 -8.56 -11.98
CA ALA A 240 -13.79 -9.04 -13.24
C ALA A 240 -12.25 -9.02 -13.27
N ALA A 241 -11.59 -9.45 -12.19
CA ALA A 241 -10.15 -9.58 -12.09
C ALA A 241 -9.62 -10.61 -13.09
N ARG A 242 -8.61 -10.26 -13.90
CA ARG A 242 -8.05 -11.09 -14.98
C ARG A 242 -7.09 -12.18 -14.50
N THR A 243 -7.45 -12.92 -13.46
CA THR A 243 -6.58 -13.91 -12.81
C THR A 243 -6.08 -15.01 -13.75
N ARG A 244 -6.93 -15.58 -14.61
CA ARG A 244 -6.49 -16.59 -15.59
C ARG A 244 -5.59 -15.98 -16.69
N PRO A 245 -5.96 -14.90 -17.39
CA PRO A 245 -5.05 -14.23 -18.33
C PRO A 245 -3.72 -13.77 -17.72
N LEU A 246 -3.71 -13.34 -16.45
CA LEU A 246 -2.50 -12.94 -15.74
C LEU A 246 -1.60 -14.15 -15.45
N LEU A 247 -2.17 -15.29 -15.05
CA LEU A 247 -1.42 -16.53 -14.93
C LEU A 247 -0.88 -16.99 -16.29
N ASP A 248 -1.66 -16.85 -17.37
CA ASP A 248 -1.23 -17.18 -18.73
C ASP A 248 -0.04 -16.33 -19.17
N LEU A 249 -0.05 -15.01 -18.90
CA LEU A 249 1.09 -14.12 -19.13
C LEU A 249 2.33 -14.55 -18.32
N TYR A 250 2.15 -14.82 -17.03
CA TYR A 250 3.23 -15.32 -16.17
C TYR A 250 3.86 -16.61 -16.72
N THR A 251 3.04 -17.59 -17.10
CA THR A 251 3.53 -18.86 -17.67
C THR A 251 4.25 -18.67 -19.01
N LEU A 252 3.79 -17.75 -19.87
CA LEU A 252 4.49 -17.42 -21.11
C LEU A 252 5.90 -16.86 -20.82
N VAL A 253 6.03 -15.95 -19.86
CA VAL A 253 7.34 -15.39 -19.47
C VAL A 253 8.24 -16.47 -18.88
N ILE A 254 7.77 -17.24 -17.89
CA ILE A 254 8.54 -18.32 -17.25
C ILE A 254 9.03 -19.36 -18.26
N ALA A 255 8.18 -19.76 -19.21
CA ALA A 255 8.55 -20.73 -20.26
C ALA A 255 9.64 -20.23 -21.22
N ASN A 256 9.95 -18.92 -21.23
CA ASN A 256 10.92 -18.29 -22.13
C ASN A 256 12.10 -17.63 -21.40
N VAL A 257 12.23 -17.77 -20.07
CA VAL A 257 13.32 -17.14 -19.29
C VAL A 257 14.72 -17.48 -19.82
N GLU A 258 14.99 -18.75 -20.12
CA GLU A 258 16.31 -19.17 -20.65
C GLU A 258 16.61 -18.58 -22.03
N ALA A 259 15.59 -18.41 -22.88
CA ALA A 259 15.73 -17.78 -24.19
C ALA A 259 15.98 -16.26 -24.07
N LEU A 260 15.29 -15.60 -23.13
CA LEU A 260 15.48 -14.18 -22.82
C LEU A 260 16.85 -13.89 -22.22
N ASP A 261 17.37 -14.75 -21.34
CA ASP A 261 18.71 -14.64 -20.75
C ASP A 261 19.82 -14.83 -21.81
N HIS A 262 19.62 -15.77 -22.75
CA HIS A 262 20.57 -16.03 -23.83
C HIS A 262 20.57 -14.93 -24.91
N ASP A 263 19.40 -14.55 -25.43
CA ASP A 263 19.26 -13.47 -26.42
C ASP A 263 17.85 -12.86 -26.34
N ALA A 264 17.69 -11.87 -25.45
CA ALA A 264 16.46 -11.11 -25.31
C ALA A 264 15.99 -10.48 -26.63
N LYS A 265 16.90 -9.93 -27.46
CA LYS A 265 16.52 -9.20 -28.66
C LYS A 265 16.01 -10.13 -29.76
N ALA A 266 16.67 -11.27 -30.00
CA ALA A 266 16.18 -12.27 -30.93
C ALA A 266 14.88 -12.94 -30.44
N THR A 267 14.76 -13.18 -29.13
CA THR A 267 13.55 -13.77 -28.53
C THR A 267 12.35 -12.83 -28.67
N LEU A 268 12.53 -11.54 -28.39
CA LEU A 268 11.49 -10.51 -28.56
C LEU A 268 11.19 -10.21 -30.04
N ALA A 269 12.13 -10.40 -30.95
CA ALA A 269 11.90 -10.33 -32.40
C ALA A 269 11.17 -11.57 -32.97
N GLY A 270 11.11 -12.66 -32.19
CA GLY A 270 10.47 -13.91 -32.56
C GLY A 270 8.99 -13.99 -32.19
N PRO A 271 8.38 -15.20 -32.29
CA PRO A 271 6.98 -15.43 -31.93
C PRO A 271 6.62 -14.98 -30.51
N PHE A 272 7.54 -15.13 -29.56
CA PHE A 272 7.36 -14.72 -28.17
C PHE A 272 6.98 -13.24 -28.04
N GLY A 273 7.61 -12.32 -28.78
CA GLY A 273 7.27 -10.90 -28.72
C GLY A 273 5.84 -10.59 -29.17
N THR A 274 5.30 -11.37 -30.11
CA THR A 274 3.91 -11.27 -30.56
C THR A 274 2.96 -11.84 -29.51
N GLU A 275 3.25 -13.04 -28.98
CA GLU A 275 2.45 -13.67 -27.93
C GLU A 275 2.42 -12.85 -26.63
N LEU A 276 3.55 -12.22 -26.27
CA LEU A 276 3.68 -11.30 -25.14
C LEU A 276 2.75 -10.10 -25.32
N LYS A 277 2.76 -9.48 -26.51
CA LYS A 277 1.89 -8.34 -26.86
C LYS A 277 0.41 -8.70 -26.75
N ASP A 278 0.02 -9.89 -27.22
CA ASP A 278 -1.36 -10.36 -27.14
C ASP A 278 -1.79 -10.74 -25.71
N LYS A 279 -0.91 -11.33 -24.91
CA LYS A 279 -1.16 -11.58 -23.47
C LYS A 279 -1.30 -10.27 -22.70
N LEU A 280 -0.47 -9.26 -22.99
CA LEU A 280 -0.56 -7.92 -22.39
C LEU A 280 -1.88 -7.21 -22.74
N ARG A 281 -2.43 -7.41 -23.95
CA ARG A 281 -3.79 -6.94 -24.28
C ARG A 281 -4.87 -7.75 -23.55
N ALA A 282 -4.72 -9.08 -23.45
CA ALA A 282 -5.72 -9.96 -22.84
C ALA A 282 -5.92 -9.74 -21.33
N ILE A 283 -4.90 -9.21 -20.63
CA ILE A 283 -5.01 -8.83 -19.21
C ILE A 283 -5.68 -7.45 -18.99
N LEU A 284 -6.05 -6.70 -20.03
CA LEU A 284 -6.61 -5.36 -19.87
C LEU A 284 -8.16 -5.30 -19.97
N PRO A 285 -8.81 -4.47 -19.13
CA PRO A 285 -8.28 -3.94 -17.88
C PRO A 285 -8.05 -5.09 -16.87
N LEU A 286 -7.07 -4.94 -15.97
CA LEU A 286 -6.69 -5.95 -14.97
C LEU A 286 -7.85 -6.37 -14.05
N TRP A 287 -8.77 -5.44 -13.81
CA TRP A 287 -10.04 -5.57 -13.10
C TRP A 287 -10.99 -4.50 -13.67
N ALA A 288 -12.30 -4.65 -13.47
CA ALA A 288 -13.27 -3.59 -13.73
C ALA A 288 -13.34 -2.57 -12.57
N SER A 289 -13.23 -3.05 -11.34
CA SER A 289 -13.06 -2.22 -10.14
C SER A 289 -12.29 -2.99 -9.06
N LEU A 290 -11.59 -2.25 -8.21
CA LEU A 290 -10.92 -2.74 -7.00
C LEU A 290 -11.42 -1.90 -5.81
N GLU A 291 -11.80 -2.57 -4.73
CA GLU A 291 -12.18 -1.96 -3.47
C GLU A 291 -11.30 -2.51 -2.35
N GLY A 292 -10.97 -1.67 -1.40
CA GLY A 292 -10.24 -1.97 -0.18
C GLY A 292 -10.66 -1.04 0.95
N GLY A 293 -10.31 -1.37 2.19
CA GLY A 293 -10.46 -0.42 3.31
C GLY A 293 -10.36 -1.09 4.67
N ALA A 294 -9.83 -0.39 5.68
CA ALA A 294 -9.43 -0.78 7.03
C ALA A 294 -10.29 -0.15 8.14
N THR A 295 -10.25 -0.69 9.37
CA THR A 295 -10.92 -0.18 10.59
C THR A 295 -10.31 -0.80 11.88
N ALA A 296 -9.23 -0.25 12.42
CA ALA A 296 -8.72 -0.73 13.71
C ALA A 296 -9.54 -0.17 14.89
N LYS A 297 -9.86 -1.02 15.89
CA LYS A 297 -10.59 -0.65 17.12
C LYS A 297 -9.68 -0.64 18.33
N ASP A 298 -9.93 0.30 19.25
CA ASP A 298 -9.15 0.53 20.47
C ASP A 298 -7.65 0.68 20.14
N VAL A 299 -7.33 1.55 19.18
CA VAL A 299 -5.95 1.83 18.73
C VAL A 299 -5.20 2.58 19.82
N SER A 300 -3.96 2.18 20.06
CA SER A 300 -3.07 2.86 21.00
C SER A 300 -1.62 2.85 20.51
N LEU A 301 -0.93 3.94 20.83
CA LEU A 301 0.49 4.14 20.59
C LEU A 301 1.05 4.85 21.83
N ALA A 302 1.78 4.13 22.67
CA ALA A 302 2.49 4.68 23.81
C ALA A 302 3.98 4.82 23.47
N MET A 303 4.55 5.96 23.83
CA MET A 303 5.98 6.26 23.75
C MET A 303 6.46 6.67 25.13
N SER A 304 7.78 6.72 25.35
CA SER A 304 8.37 7.20 26.62
C SER A 304 7.90 8.59 27.07
N GLN A 305 7.39 9.41 26.14
CA GLN A 305 7.03 10.82 26.33
C GLN A 305 5.55 11.15 26.03
N GLY A 306 4.69 10.15 25.86
CA GLY A 306 3.27 10.38 25.67
C GLY A 306 2.51 9.18 25.15
N LYS A 307 1.19 9.31 25.07
CA LYS A 307 0.29 8.27 24.59
C LYS A 307 -0.79 8.85 23.68
N PHE A 308 -0.90 8.27 22.50
CA PHE A 308 -2.02 8.43 21.59
C PHE A 308 -2.99 7.25 21.75
N ARG A 309 -4.29 7.54 21.67
CA ARG A 309 -5.35 6.54 21.47
C ARG A 309 -6.35 7.03 20.43
N ALA A 310 -7.04 6.10 19.79
CA ALA A 310 -8.28 6.33 19.05
C ALA A 310 -9.21 5.14 19.30
N GLU A 311 -10.51 5.39 19.49
CA GLU A 311 -11.53 4.33 19.60
C GLU A 311 -11.67 3.56 18.27
N GLU A 312 -11.59 4.28 17.16
CA GLU A 312 -11.66 3.73 15.80
C GLU A 312 -10.71 4.46 14.85
N ALA A 313 -10.02 3.73 13.99
CA ALA A 313 -9.20 4.25 12.90
C ALA A 313 -9.52 3.51 11.60
N SER A 314 -10.14 4.17 10.63
CA SER A 314 -10.58 3.56 9.37
C SER A 314 -9.97 4.22 8.13
N GLN A 315 -9.89 3.45 7.06
CA GLN A 315 -9.58 3.91 5.71
C GLN A 315 -10.44 3.18 4.67
N SER A 316 -10.72 3.77 3.53
CA SER A 316 -11.32 3.10 2.37
C SER A 316 -10.62 3.55 1.09
N LEU A 317 -10.57 2.66 0.10
CA LEU A 317 -10.04 2.93 -1.24
C LEU A 317 -10.91 2.19 -2.26
N ARG A 318 -11.38 2.91 -3.28
CA ARG A 318 -12.03 2.35 -4.48
C ARG A 318 -11.30 2.86 -5.71
N LEU A 319 -10.99 1.97 -6.63
CA LEU A 319 -10.37 2.24 -7.91
C LEU A 319 -11.19 1.60 -9.03
N SER A 320 -11.31 2.25 -10.17
CA SER A 320 -11.74 1.58 -11.40
C SER A 320 -10.60 0.72 -11.97
N GLY A 321 -10.93 -0.04 -13.03
CA GLY A 321 -9.93 -0.53 -13.98
C GLY A 321 -9.32 0.59 -14.83
N VAL A 322 -8.39 0.18 -15.70
CA VAL A 322 -7.88 1.00 -16.81
C VAL A 322 -9.01 1.24 -17.82
N ALA A 323 -9.67 2.40 -17.72
CA ALA A 323 -10.84 2.76 -18.50
C ALA A 323 -10.69 4.16 -19.12
N THR A 324 -11.59 4.51 -20.05
CA THR A 324 -11.67 5.86 -20.61
C THR A 324 -12.28 6.90 -19.66
N ASP A 325 -12.90 6.46 -18.56
CA ASP A 325 -13.41 7.29 -17.47
C ASP A 325 -13.04 6.61 -16.15
N SER A 326 -11.77 6.72 -15.77
CA SER A 326 -11.21 6.06 -14.59
C SER A 326 -11.45 6.89 -13.32
N THR A 327 -11.67 6.20 -12.20
CA THR A 327 -12.03 6.81 -10.92
C THR A 327 -11.19 6.28 -9.76
N MET A 328 -10.94 7.15 -8.78
CA MET A 328 -10.38 6.84 -7.47
C MET A 328 -11.25 7.50 -6.40
N ASP A 329 -11.53 6.81 -5.30
CA ASP A 329 -12.16 7.36 -4.10
C ASP A 329 -11.38 6.83 -2.89
N MET A 330 -10.98 7.71 -1.99
CA MET A 330 -10.27 7.39 -0.76
C MET A 330 -10.94 8.11 0.42
N GLU A 331 -11.14 7.41 1.53
CA GLU A 331 -11.61 7.98 2.79
C GLU A 331 -10.66 7.57 3.92
N LEU A 332 -10.50 8.46 4.90
CA LEU A 332 -9.74 8.25 6.13
C LEU A 332 -10.57 8.79 7.29
N ALA A 333 -10.69 8.04 8.39
CA ALA A 333 -11.29 8.57 9.61
C ALA A 333 -10.58 8.09 10.89
N LEU A 334 -10.43 8.97 11.86
CA LEU A 334 -9.99 8.69 13.22
C LEU A 334 -11.05 9.22 14.19
N ARG A 335 -11.55 8.38 15.11
CA ARG A 335 -12.62 8.71 16.06
C ARG A 335 -12.19 8.43 17.50
N GLY A 336 -12.69 9.22 18.44
CA GLY A 336 -12.36 9.08 19.86
C GLY A 336 -10.87 9.30 20.11
N ILE A 337 -10.25 10.24 19.39
CA ILE A 337 -8.83 10.54 19.50
C ILE A 337 -8.55 11.12 20.90
N ALA A 338 -7.50 10.62 21.56
CA ALA A 338 -7.01 11.16 22.82
C ALA A 338 -5.48 11.21 22.83
N ILE A 339 -4.93 12.36 23.21
CA ILE A 339 -3.47 12.61 23.26
C ILE A 339 -3.09 13.00 24.69
N GLU A 340 -2.29 12.16 25.34
CA GLU A 340 -1.74 12.35 26.68
C GLU A 340 -0.23 12.63 26.55
N THR A 341 0.25 13.84 26.84
CA THR A 341 1.69 14.13 26.89
C THR A 341 1.99 15.26 27.89
N PRO A 342 3.09 15.17 28.67
CA PRO A 342 3.49 16.23 29.61
C PRO A 342 3.87 17.54 28.92
N PHE A 343 4.07 17.53 27.59
CA PHE A 343 4.39 18.73 26.80
C PHE A 343 3.15 19.43 26.21
N MET A 344 1.95 18.92 26.47
CA MET A 344 0.71 19.56 26.01
C MET A 344 0.54 20.88 26.77
N PRO A 345 0.53 22.04 26.10
CA PRO A 345 0.30 23.31 26.78
C PRO A 345 -1.15 23.37 27.29
N PRO A 346 -1.47 24.16 28.34
CA PRO A 346 -2.81 24.19 28.93
C PRO A 346 -3.96 24.48 27.96
N TRP A 347 -3.69 25.26 26.90
CA TRP A 347 -4.63 25.55 25.81
C TRP A 347 -4.76 24.41 24.79
N GLY A 348 -3.72 23.58 24.62
CA GLY A 348 -3.67 22.56 23.57
C GLY A 348 -4.69 21.44 23.76
N ALA A 349 -4.98 21.07 25.00
CA ALA A 349 -5.94 20.02 25.33
C ALA A 349 -7.37 20.30 24.82
N SER A 350 -7.75 21.56 24.60
CA SER A 350 -9.09 21.90 24.09
C SER A 350 -9.19 21.94 22.56
N LEU A 351 -8.05 22.07 21.89
CA LEU A 351 -7.91 22.10 20.44
C LEU A 351 -7.40 20.77 19.87
N SER A 352 -6.97 19.83 20.72
CA SER A 352 -6.66 18.46 20.32
C SER A 352 -7.90 17.85 19.66
N PRO A 353 -7.81 17.34 18.42
CA PRO A 353 -8.93 16.68 17.79
C PRO A 353 -9.36 15.44 18.57
N ASP A 354 -10.67 15.18 18.59
CA ASP A 354 -11.29 13.90 18.96
C ASP A 354 -11.85 13.16 17.72
N LEU A 355 -12.00 13.87 16.60
CA LEU A 355 -12.46 13.36 15.31
C LEU A 355 -11.69 14.01 14.15
N ILE A 356 -11.22 13.18 13.21
CA ILE A 356 -10.71 13.59 11.90
C ILE A 356 -11.38 12.69 10.85
N GLU A 357 -12.02 13.28 9.85
CA GLU A 357 -12.63 12.62 8.69
C GLU A 357 -12.17 13.35 7.43
N ILE A 358 -11.54 12.63 6.49
CA ILE A 358 -11.03 13.20 5.23
C ILE A 358 -11.43 12.27 4.09
N GLY A 359 -12.08 12.80 3.06
CA GLY A 359 -12.37 12.05 1.84
C GLY A 359 -11.89 12.78 0.59
N VAL A 360 -11.32 12.05 -0.36
CA VAL A 360 -10.84 12.56 -1.65
C VAL A 360 -11.32 11.64 -2.76
N ALA A 361 -11.80 12.19 -3.87
CA ALA A 361 -12.11 11.45 -5.08
C ALA A 361 -11.48 12.10 -6.31
N VAL A 362 -11.20 11.29 -7.33
CA VAL A 362 -10.73 11.70 -8.66
C VAL A 362 -11.53 10.94 -9.72
N SER A 363 -11.92 11.60 -10.80
CA SER A 363 -12.71 11.03 -11.91
C SER A 363 -12.36 11.66 -13.25
N GLY A 364 -12.77 11.05 -14.36
CA GLY A 364 -12.60 11.60 -15.72
C GLY A 364 -11.30 11.23 -16.43
N ALA A 365 -10.39 10.49 -15.78
CA ALA A 365 -9.08 10.17 -16.34
C ALA A 365 -9.16 9.09 -17.43
N ASP A 366 -8.60 9.35 -18.61
CA ASP A 366 -8.49 8.37 -19.68
C ASP A 366 -7.20 7.57 -19.56
N LEU A 367 -7.30 6.37 -18.97
CA LEU A 367 -6.16 5.46 -18.84
C LEU A 367 -6.13 4.42 -19.97
N ALA A 368 -7.28 4.13 -20.58
CA ALA A 368 -7.37 3.14 -21.64
C ALA A 368 -6.71 3.60 -22.95
N THR A 369 -6.90 4.86 -23.35
CA THR A 369 -6.40 5.36 -24.64
C THR A 369 -4.86 5.45 -24.68
N PRO A 370 -4.16 6.00 -23.68
CA PRO A 370 -2.70 5.98 -23.63
C PRO A 370 -2.11 4.56 -23.62
N VAL A 371 -2.71 3.64 -22.87
CA VAL A 371 -2.24 2.25 -22.78
C VAL A 371 -2.48 1.48 -24.09
N ALA A 372 -3.59 1.73 -24.78
CA ALA A 372 -3.84 1.15 -26.11
C ALA A 372 -2.78 1.63 -27.13
N ILE A 373 -2.49 2.94 -27.18
CA ILE A 373 -1.45 3.51 -28.04
C ILE A 373 -0.08 2.90 -27.71
N ALA A 374 0.28 2.89 -26.42
CA ALA A 374 1.55 2.34 -25.95
C ALA A 374 1.69 0.85 -26.30
N LEU A 375 0.65 0.04 -26.10
CA LEU A 375 0.70 -1.36 -26.52
C LEU A 375 0.82 -1.47 -28.03
N ASP A 376 -0.03 -0.79 -28.82
CA ASP A 376 -0.01 -0.94 -30.27
C ASP A 376 1.32 -0.52 -30.90
N GLU A 377 1.94 0.55 -30.42
CA GLU A 377 3.20 1.11 -30.96
C GLU A 377 4.48 0.54 -30.33
N ALA A 378 4.39 -0.26 -29.25
CA ALA A 378 5.56 -0.91 -28.66
C ALA A 378 6.24 -1.89 -29.63
N ASP A 379 7.53 -1.66 -29.89
CA ASP A 379 8.48 -2.61 -30.47
C ASP A 379 9.45 -3.04 -29.37
N PHE A 380 9.20 -4.20 -28.77
CA PHE A 380 10.04 -4.75 -27.70
C PHE A 380 11.46 -5.13 -28.16
N THR A 381 11.80 -5.02 -29.46
CA THR A 381 13.17 -5.22 -29.95
C THR A 381 14.05 -3.96 -29.84
N GLN A 382 13.46 -2.81 -29.49
CA GLN A 382 14.17 -1.55 -29.26
C GLN A 382 14.27 -1.21 -27.77
N ASP A 383 15.24 -0.35 -27.44
CA ASP A 383 15.37 0.28 -26.14
C ASP A 383 15.51 1.81 -26.34
N PRO A 384 14.53 2.63 -25.93
CA PRO A 384 13.24 2.24 -25.32
C PRO A 384 12.29 1.56 -26.33
N PRO A 385 11.36 0.67 -25.88
CA PRO A 385 10.37 0.03 -26.75
C PRO A 385 9.35 0.97 -27.41
N LEU A 386 9.23 2.20 -26.93
CA LEU A 386 8.37 3.25 -27.49
C LEU A 386 9.24 4.35 -28.09
N SER A 387 9.01 4.69 -29.35
CA SER A 387 9.65 5.86 -29.98
C SER A 387 9.23 7.17 -29.27
N PRO A 388 10.02 8.25 -29.38
CA PRO A 388 9.62 9.56 -28.84
C PRO A 388 8.28 10.06 -29.38
N GLU A 389 7.93 9.72 -30.62
CA GLU A 389 6.63 10.03 -31.24
C GLU A 389 5.48 9.25 -30.56
N ALA A 390 5.66 7.94 -30.33
CA ALA A 390 4.70 7.11 -29.62
C ALA A 390 4.49 7.57 -28.18
N GLN A 391 5.56 7.96 -27.50
CA GLN A 391 5.51 8.52 -26.14
C GLN A 391 4.73 9.85 -26.11
N ALA A 392 5.01 10.78 -27.03
CA ALA A 392 4.29 12.04 -27.13
C ALA A 392 2.79 11.84 -27.44
N LYS A 393 2.47 10.88 -28.32
CA LYS A 393 1.10 10.51 -28.67
C LYS A 393 0.33 9.89 -27.49
N ALA A 394 0.96 8.99 -26.75
CA ALA A 394 0.36 8.39 -25.54
C ALA A 394 0.18 9.44 -24.43
N ALA A 395 1.14 10.36 -24.23
CA ALA A 395 1.04 11.45 -23.27
C ALA A 395 -0.11 12.42 -23.62
N ALA A 396 -0.24 12.81 -24.89
CA ALA A 396 -1.34 13.66 -25.36
C ALA A 396 -2.71 13.00 -25.17
N ALA A 397 -2.80 11.67 -25.26
CA ALA A 397 -4.04 10.91 -25.08
C ALA A 397 -4.53 10.82 -23.61
N PHE A 398 -3.71 11.23 -22.62
CA PHE A 398 -4.10 11.23 -21.21
C PHE A 398 -5.20 12.26 -20.89
N ALA A 399 -5.32 13.32 -21.72
CA ALA A 399 -6.40 14.30 -21.67
C ALA A 399 -6.66 14.87 -20.25
N PRO A 400 -5.64 15.48 -19.59
CA PRO A 400 -5.74 15.92 -18.20
C PRO A 400 -6.88 16.93 -17.96
N GLU A 401 -7.32 17.65 -18.99
CA GLU A 401 -8.45 18.58 -18.96
C GLU A 401 -9.79 17.93 -18.58
N ARG A 402 -9.89 16.60 -18.71
CA ARG A 402 -11.06 15.82 -18.31
C ARG A 402 -11.08 15.47 -16.82
N ILE A 403 -9.93 15.59 -16.13
CA ILE A 403 -9.78 15.19 -14.74
C ILE A 403 -10.51 16.16 -13.82
N GLN A 404 -11.30 15.59 -12.91
CA GLN A 404 -11.91 16.29 -11.78
C GLN A 404 -11.40 15.65 -10.50
N ALA A 405 -10.97 16.47 -9.54
CA ALA A 405 -10.65 16.07 -8.18
C ALA A 405 -11.66 16.70 -7.22
N ARG A 406 -12.04 15.97 -6.17
CA ARG A 406 -13.01 16.41 -5.17
C ARG A 406 -12.49 16.10 -3.77
N ILE A 407 -12.47 17.10 -2.91
CA ILE A 407 -12.45 16.89 -1.46
C ILE A 407 -13.91 16.64 -1.05
N LYS A 408 -14.21 15.39 -0.70
CA LYS A 408 -15.53 14.96 -0.21
C LYS A 408 -15.81 15.68 1.13
N PRO A 409 -17.09 15.78 1.57
CA PRO A 409 -17.42 16.33 2.89
C PRO A 409 -16.54 15.71 3.99
N SER A 410 -15.70 16.55 4.56
CA SER A 410 -14.62 16.20 5.49
C SER A 410 -14.75 17.06 6.75
N ARG A 411 -14.26 16.58 7.89
CA ARG A 411 -14.46 17.22 9.19
C ARG A 411 -13.27 17.03 10.12
N ILE A 412 -12.93 18.08 10.87
CA ILE A 412 -12.01 18.01 12.01
C ILE A 412 -12.75 18.64 13.19
N HIS A 413 -12.94 17.86 14.25
CA HIS A 413 -13.60 18.32 15.47
C HIS A 413 -12.69 18.10 16.68
N SER A 414 -12.83 19.02 17.63
CA SER A 414 -12.18 19.11 18.93
C SER A 414 -13.18 19.78 19.88
N ARG A 415 -12.88 19.82 21.19
CA ARG A 415 -13.83 20.35 22.18
C ARG A 415 -14.26 21.80 21.92
N ASP A 416 -13.33 22.66 21.49
CA ASP A 416 -13.58 24.11 21.33
C ASP A 416 -13.64 24.57 19.86
N LEU A 417 -13.42 23.67 18.88
CA LEU A 417 -13.35 23.98 17.44
C LEU A 417 -13.87 22.82 16.58
N ASP A 418 -14.75 23.15 15.63
CA ASP A 418 -15.37 22.18 14.71
C ASP A 418 -15.38 22.72 13.27
N ILE A 419 -14.50 22.18 12.42
CA ILE A 419 -14.30 22.57 11.02
C ILE A 419 -14.90 21.51 10.10
N ALA A 420 -15.77 21.92 9.17
CA ALA A 420 -16.18 21.11 8.03
C ALA A 420 -15.64 21.73 6.73
N PHE A 421 -15.25 20.90 5.77
CA PHE A 421 -14.73 21.35 4.48
C PHE A 421 -15.03 20.38 3.34
N SER A 422 -15.17 20.92 2.13
CA SER A 422 -15.37 20.17 0.89
C SER A 422 -15.02 21.04 -0.30
N GLY A 423 -14.65 20.45 -1.44
CA GLY A 423 -14.34 21.23 -2.63
C GLY A 423 -14.21 20.41 -3.91
N ASP A 424 -14.25 21.10 -5.02
CA ASP A 424 -14.09 20.56 -6.37
C ASP A 424 -12.94 21.29 -7.07
N MET A 425 -12.15 20.57 -7.86
CA MET A 425 -11.06 21.08 -8.68
C MET A 425 -11.12 20.45 -10.07
N SER A 426 -10.92 21.24 -11.11
CA SER A 426 -10.90 20.81 -12.50
C SER A 426 -9.72 21.39 -13.26
N PHE A 427 -9.28 20.72 -14.32
CA PHE A 427 -8.13 21.12 -15.13
C PHE A 427 -8.52 21.52 -16.56
N ALA A 428 -9.80 21.88 -16.79
CA ALA A 428 -10.39 22.06 -18.12
C ALA A 428 -9.66 23.09 -19.03
N SER A 429 -8.91 24.02 -18.43
CA SER A 429 -8.09 25.05 -19.08
C SER A 429 -6.59 24.72 -19.15
N GLY A 430 -6.16 23.53 -18.74
CA GLY A 430 -4.75 23.15 -18.55
C GLY A 430 -4.15 23.61 -17.21
N ALA A 431 -4.70 24.66 -16.60
CA ALA A 431 -4.42 25.11 -15.24
C ALA A 431 -5.63 24.83 -14.30
N PRO A 432 -5.42 24.68 -12.97
CA PRO A 432 -6.48 24.31 -12.03
C PRO A 432 -7.48 25.45 -11.77
N ASP A 433 -8.77 25.15 -11.94
CA ASP A 433 -9.89 25.92 -11.36
C ASP A 433 -10.43 25.14 -10.16
N ALA A 434 -10.55 25.79 -8.99
CA ALA A 434 -10.93 25.14 -7.74
C ALA A 434 -11.93 25.96 -6.93
N LYS A 435 -12.86 25.25 -6.29
CA LYS A 435 -13.87 25.79 -5.37
C LYS A 435 -13.81 25.00 -4.08
N LEU A 436 -13.51 25.68 -2.98
CA LEU A 436 -13.39 25.09 -1.65
C LEU A 436 -14.33 25.81 -0.69
N ALA A 437 -15.25 25.06 -0.09
CA ALA A 437 -16.06 25.50 1.03
C ALA A 437 -15.39 25.05 2.34
N ILE A 438 -15.21 26.00 3.26
CA ILE A 438 -14.82 25.74 4.64
C ILE A 438 -15.88 26.40 5.52
N ASP A 439 -16.34 25.71 6.56
CA ASP A 439 -17.08 26.35 7.63
C ASP A 439 -16.65 25.86 9.02
N ALA A 440 -16.70 26.75 10.01
CA ALA A 440 -16.21 26.48 11.37
C ALA A 440 -17.17 26.98 12.44
N ALA A 441 -17.36 26.19 13.51
CA ALA A 441 -17.88 26.65 14.79
C ALA A 441 -16.74 26.79 15.81
N GLY A 442 -16.94 27.65 16.82
CA GLY A 442 -16.01 27.78 17.95
C GLY A 442 -14.80 28.70 17.73
N LEU A 443 -14.60 29.28 16.54
CA LEU A 443 -13.42 30.13 16.24
C LEU A 443 -13.23 31.27 17.26
N ASP A 444 -14.31 31.89 17.76
CA ASP A 444 -14.22 32.91 18.83
C ASP A 444 -13.75 32.34 20.17
N THR A 445 -14.14 31.12 20.52
CA THR A 445 -13.62 30.38 21.68
C THR A 445 -12.13 30.14 21.52
N VAL A 446 -11.69 29.69 20.34
CA VAL A 446 -10.26 29.47 20.03
C VAL A 446 -9.46 30.77 20.16
N ILE A 447 -9.94 31.86 19.56
CA ILE A 447 -9.30 33.18 19.63
C ILE A 447 -9.19 33.62 21.10
N GLY A 448 -10.25 33.49 21.90
CA GLY A 448 -10.23 33.83 23.33
C GLY A 448 -9.28 32.97 24.15
N THR A 449 -9.25 31.65 23.92
CA THR A 449 -8.34 30.70 24.58
C THR A 449 -6.87 31.03 24.28
N LEU A 450 -6.53 31.27 23.01
CA LEU A 450 -5.15 31.63 22.61
C LEU A 450 -4.77 33.05 23.07
N GLN A 451 -5.72 33.99 23.12
CA GLN A 451 -5.50 35.31 23.71
C GLN A 451 -5.18 35.25 25.20
N GLY A 452 -5.89 34.41 25.96
CA GLY A 452 -5.61 34.18 27.37
C GLY A 452 -4.25 33.55 27.60
N ALA A 453 -3.92 32.52 26.80
CA ALA A 453 -2.62 31.85 26.84
C ALA A 453 -1.45 32.74 26.40
N ALA A 454 -1.68 33.77 25.58
CA ALA A 454 -0.63 34.67 25.10
C ALA A 454 0.03 35.52 26.21
N ALA A 455 -0.56 35.56 27.41
CA ALA A 455 0.07 36.15 28.59
C ALA A 455 1.31 35.37 29.06
N ASP A 456 1.29 34.03 28.91
CA ASP A 456 2.38 33.13 29.29
C ASP A 456 3.26 32.75 28.07
N ASP A 457 2.69 32.74 26.86
CA ASP A 457 3.39 32.50 25.59
C ASP A 457 3.10 33.62 24.56
N PRO A 458 3.90 34.70 24.54
CA PRO A 458 3.70 35.82 23.63
C PRO A 458 3.76 35.46 22.13
N SER A 459 4.26 34.28 21.74
CA SER A 459 4.27 33.87 20.32
C SER A 459 2.85 33.66 19.78
N LEU A 460 1.90 33.30 20.67
CA LEU A 460 0.49 33.11 20.32
C LEU A 460 -0.21 34.38 19.83
N HIS A 461 0.34 35.57 20.10
CA HIS A 461 -0.19 36.82 19.52
C HIS A 461 -0.21 36.80 17.99
N GLN A 462 0.77 36.15 17.33
CA GLN A 462 0.78 36.01 15.87
C GLN A 462 -0.37 35.10 15.41
N ALA A 463 -0.58 33.96 16.07
CA ALA A 463 -1.67 33.04 15.77
C ALA A 463 -3.04 33.71 15.96
N VAL A 464 -3.24 34.43 17.06
CA VAL A 464 -4.45 35.24 17.32
C VAL A 464 -4.68 36.25 16.20
N GLY A 465 -3.66 36.99 15.78
CA GLY A 465 -3.78 37.98 14.69
C GLY A 465 -4.19 37.35 13.36
N MET A 466 -3.61 36.19 13.01
CA MET A 466 -3.99 35.44 11.79
C MET A 466 -5.43 34.92 11.86
N LEU A 467 -5.87 34.37 13.01
CA LEU A 467 -7.24 33.89 13.18
C LEU A 467 -8.27 35.03 13.15
N GLN A 468 -7.94 36.20 13.71
CA GLN A 468 -8.79 37.41 13.59
C GLN A 468 -8.89 37.90 12.16
N PHE A 469 -7.80 37.91 11.41
CA PHE A 469 -7.81 38.25 9.98
C PHE A 469 -8.67 37.26 9.18
N ALA A 470 -8.48 35.95 9.38
CA ALA A 470 -9.30 34.91 8.75
C ALA A 470 -10.78 35.08 9.09
N LYS A 471 -11.13 35.34 10.36
CA LYS A 471 -12.49 35.66 10.80
C LYS A 471 -13.05 36.87 10.03
N GLY A 472 -12.26 37.92 9.81
CA GLY A 472 -12.66 39.12 9.07
C GLY A 472 -13.03 38.86 7.60
N LEU A 473 -12.55 37.76 7.00
CA LEU A 473 -12.89 37.34 5.64
C LEU A 473 -14.11 36.40 5.57
N SER A 474 -14.61 35.93 6.72
CA SER A 474 -15.73 34.98 6.79
C SER A 474 -17.10 35.64 6.59
N LYS A 475 -18.12 34.83 6.33
CA LYS A 475 -19.53 35.19 6.41
C LYS A 475 -20.23 34.37 7.51
N PRO A 476 -21.23 34.92 8.23
CA PRO A 476 -22.06 34.12 9.11
C PRO A 476 -22.87 33.06 8.34
N LYS A 477 -22.97 31.87 8.91
CA LYS A 477 -23.76 30.72 8.43
C LYS A 477 -24.70 30.24 9.54
N ASP A 478 -25.69 29.42 9.17
CA ASP A 478 -26.66 28.83 10.10
C ASP A 478 -25.98 28.14 11.30
N GLY A 479 -26.65 28.15 12.46
CA GLY A 479 -26.13 27.58 13.70
C GLY A 479 -24.99 28.36 14.34
N GLY A 480 -24.70 29.59 13.88
CA GLY A 480 -23.60 30.41 14.42
C GLY A 480 -22.22 30.04 13.89
N ARG A 481 -22.16 29.31 12.77
CA ARG A 481 -20.92 28.96 12.08
C ARG A 481 -20.41 30.14 11.25
N LEU A 482 -19.13 30.11 10.90
CA LEU A 482 -18.49 31.03 9.98
C LEU A 482 -18.11 30.29 8.70
N GLU A 483 -18.30 30.90 7.54
CA GLU A 483 -18.07 30.28 6.23
C GLU A 483 -17.06 31.07 5.39
N TRP A 484 -16.23 30.31 4.66
CA TRP A 484 -15.35 30.78 3.60
C TRP A 484 -15.62 29.96 2.34
N LEU A 485 -16.24 30.59 1.35
CA LEU A 485 -16.32 30.06 -0.02
C LEU A 485 -15.12 30.61 -0.80
N ILE A 486 -14.14 29.77 -1.05
CA ILE A 486 -12.88 30.11 -1.71
C ILE A 486 -12.99 29.67 -3.18
N GLU A 487 -12.79 30.61 -4.10
CA GLU A 487 -12.69 30.37 -5.54
C GLU A 487 -11.25 30.69 -5.96
N ALA A 488 -10.53 29.72 -6.51
CA ALA A 488 -9.25 29.93 -7.17
C ALA A 488 -9.42 29.61 -8.66
N ALA A 489 -9.15 30.59 -9.52
CA ALA A 489 -9.32 30.44 -10.97
C ALA A 489 -8.00 30.07 -11.64
N ALA A 490 -8.10 29.52 -12.85
CA ALA A 490 -6.97 29.09 -13.67
C ALA A 490 -5.99 30.21 -14.07
N ASP A 491 -6.39 31.48 -13.92
CA ASP A 491 -5.54 32.67 -14.10
C ASP A 491 -4.74 33.05 -12.85
N GLY A 492 -4.80 32.23 -11.79
CA GLY A 492 -4.13 32.46 -10.52
C GLY A 492 -4.87 33.41 -9.57
N SER A 493 -6.02 33.97 -9.96
CA SER A 493 -6.82 34.83 -9.09
C SER A 493 -7.54 34.06 -7.99
N ILE A 494 -7.70 34.69 -6.82
CA ILE A 494 -8.33 34.09 -5.64
C ILE A 494 -9.38 35.03 -5.07
N LYS A 495 -10.60 34.52 -4.93
CA LYS A 495 -11.69 35.17 -4.21
C LYS A 495 -12.04 34.41 -2.95
N ILE A 496 -12.45 35.14 -1.91
CA ILE A 496 -13.07 34.58 -0.71
C ILE A 496 -14.42 35.26 -0.51
N ASN A 497 -15.48 34.47 -0.45
CA ASN A 497 -16.85 34.94 -0.26
C ASN A 497 -17.32 35.95 -1.33
N GLY A 498 -16.74 35.89 -2.53
CA GLY A 498 -16.96 36.82 -3.65
C GLY A 498 -16.04 38.06 -3.67
N THR A 499 -15.26 38.29 -2.61
CA THR A 499 -14.28 39.39 -2.53
C THR A 499 -12.95 38.94 -3.12
N MET A 500 -12.38 39.74 -4.02
CA MET A 500 -11.05 39.47 -4.60
C MET A 500 -9.95 39.67 -3.55
N ILE A 501 -9.11 38.66 -3.34
CA ILE A 501 -7.98 38.67 -2.39
C ILE A 501 -6.64 38.70 -3.15
N LYS A 502 -6.55 38.00 -4.28
CA LYS A 502 -5.42 38.03 -5.21
C LYS A 502 -5.96 38.19 -6.64
N GLY A 503 -5.44 39.14 -7.41
CA GLY A 503 -5.77 39.26 -8.83
C GLY A 503 -5.17 38.13 -9.68
N PRO A 504 -5.44 38.11 -10.99
CA PRO A 504 -4.75 37.21 -11.91
C PRO A 504 -3.23 37.40 -11.82
N ASP A 505 -2.48 36.33 -12.04
CA ASP A 505 -1.03 36.44 -12.20
C ASP A 505 -0.69 37.22 -13.47
N GLU A 506 0.41 37.98 -13.44
CA GLU A 506 0.87 38.73 -14.61
C GLU A 506 1.20 37.73 -15.74
N ALA A 507 0.68 37.99 -16.93
CA ALA A 507 0.99 37.19 -18.10
C ALA A 507 2.50 37.30 -18.39
N THR A 508 3.22 36.19 -18.26
CA THR A 508 4.63 36.13 -18.67
C THR A 508 4.72 36.32 -20.17
N ASP A 509 5.18 37.50 -20.60
CA ASP A 509 5.51 37.75 -22.00
C ASP A 509 6.59 36.75 -22.45
N PRO A 510 6.42 36.07 -23.59
CA PRO A 510 7.37 35.08 -24.10
C PRO A 510 8.60 35.72 -24.80
N GLU A 511 9.01 36.93 -24.40
CA GLU A 511 10.22 37.61 -24.91
C GLU A 511 11.12 38.05 -23.74
N GLY A 512 12.14 37.22 -23.49
CA GLY A 512 13.17 37.44 -22.47
C GLY A 512 14.45 36.64 -22.74
N LEU A 513 14.67 36.24 -23.99
CA LEU A 513 15.96 35.74 -24.48
C LEU A 513 16.67 36.91 -25.19
N GLU A 514 17.32 37.77 -24.40
CA GLU A 514 18.29 38.72 -24.95
C GLU A 514 19.56 37.96 -25.37
N GLU A 515 19.64 37.58 -26.65
CA GLU A 515 20.93 37.48 -27.34
C GLU A 515 21.52 38.89 -27.43
N ASP A 516 22.46 39.23 -26.52
CA ASP A 516 23.80 39.73 -26.88
C ASP A 516 24.56 40.24 -25.64
N ALA A 517 25.51 39.43 -25.18
CA ALA A 517 26.69 39.92 -24.46
C ALA A 517 27.93 39.34 -25.15
N PRO A 518 28.92 40.17 -25.54
CA PRO A 518 29.95 39.76 -26.50
C PRO A 518 30.94 38.75 -25.91
N LEU A 519 31.42 37.87 -26.79
CA LEU A 519 32.62 37.06 -26.55
C LEU A 519 33.83 37.98 -26.36
N ASP A 520 34.40 38.01 -25.15
CA ASP A 520 35.74 38.53 -24.92
C ASP A 520 36.68 37.33 -24.70
N GLU A 521 37.48 37.01 -25.71
CA GLU A 521 38.58 36.06 -25.57
C GLU A 521 39.77 36.73 -24.87
N THR A 522 40.57 35.92 -24.16
CA THR A 522 41.85 36.20 -23.45
C THR A 522 41.72 36.31 -21.91
N THR A 523 42.55 35.66 -21.08
CA THR A 523 43.66 34.71 -21.32
C THR A 523 43.98 33.94 -20.03
N GLY A 524 44.37 32.65 -20.15
CA GLY A 524 45.26 31.89 -19.25
C GLY A 524 45.06 31.92 -17.73
N ASP A 525 44.72 30.77 -17.13
CA ASP A 525 45.76 29.83 -16.65
C ASP A 525 45.17 28.48 -16.16
N GLU A 526 45.95 27.41 -16.34
CA GLU A 526 45.76 26.06 -15.80
C GLU A 526 47.06 25.67 -15.06
N PRO A 527 47.08 24.69 -14.14
CA PRO A 527 46.18 24.41 -13.02
C PRO A 527 47.04 24.44 -11.70
N PRO A 528 46.94 23.58 -10.65
CA PRO A 528 46.86 22.12 -10.70
C PRO A 528 45.82 21.46 -9.77
N ALA A 529 45.42 20.25 -10.12
CA ALA A 529 44.74 19.32 -9.22
C ALA A 529 45.65 18.84 -8.07
N LYS A 530 45.06 18.52 -6.91
CA LYS A 530 45.64 17.63 -5.90
C LYS A 530 44.59 16.79 -5.18
N ASP A 531 44.64 15.49 -5.46
CA ASP A 531 44.59 14.34 -4.56
C ASP A 531 43.69 14.35 -3.29
N ALA A 532 42.81 13.34 -3.28
CA ALA A 532 42.55 12.41 -2.17
C ALA A 532 42.04 12.92 -0.81
N LEU A 533 40.76 12.61 -0.53
CA LEU A 533 40.39 11.55 0.43
C LEU A 533 38.96 11.03 0.16
#